data_AF-A0AAC8XK41-F1
#
_entry.id   AF-A0AAC8XK41-F1
#
_cell.length_a   1.000
_cell.length_b   1.000
_cell.length_c   1.000
_cell.angle_alpha   90.00
_cell.angle_beta   90.00
_cell.angle_gamma   90.00
#
_symmetry.space_group_name_H-M   'P 1'
#
loop_
_entity.id
_entity.type
_entity.pdbx_description
1 polymer ?
#
loop_
_entity_poly.entity_id
_entity_poly.type
_entity_poly.pdbx_seq_one_letter_code
_entity_poly.pdbx_strand_id
1 'polypeptide(L)'
;MGTRNLNLGDYNIAFVLLAGGQSARYQGNKLLSTHPVSSLPLIEHSVRTLIKARETYLTAPSASASRAVSTRACNQSTLPVQNQVTVVTGKWHSSIDAQLSQLPVNLVCNTAWKEGMASSIREGVKHVLSISSQAALKDKTISEGTLKPDCQKEADWPTHVLFSLADLPCLVESDVLRLIEASQKNPNNIVCSQWHISREKPGVANNSGARLTVPAIFPKDMFNELLSLRGDVGAKPVINKYLKAGRVTMVPTPNAQFDIDTPQDWSRISRLFSLPSHNLPQSKKPKDA
;
A
#
# COMPACT_ATOMS: atom_id res chain seq x y z
N MET A 1 -11.91 -0.79 27.53
CA MET A 1 -10.73 -0.08 26.99
C MET A 1 -11.25 1.01 26.05
N GLY A 2 -11.13 2.27 26.44
CA GLY A 2 -11.76 3.38 25.70
C GLY A 2 -11.16 3.55 24.32
N THR A 3 -12.03 3.63 23.30
CA THR A 3 -11.68 4.08 21.95
C THR A 3 -11.22 5.54 22.05
N ARG A 4 -9.90 5.77 22.13
CA ARG A 4 -9.34 7.10 21.93
C ARG A 4 -9.66 7.47 20.48
N ASN A 5 -10.51 8.49 20.27
CA ASN A 5 -10.64 9.11 18.97
C ASN A 5 -9.27 9.66 18.60
N LEU A 6 -8.66 9.14 17.54
CA LEU A 6 -7.45 9.70 16.97
C LEU A 6 -7.79 11.13 16.52
N ASN A 7 -7.13 12.13 17.10
CA ASN A 7 -7.17 13.46 16.52
C ASN A 7 -6.55 13.36 15.13
N LEU A 8 -7.08 14.11 14.16
CA LEU A 8 -6.53 14.10 12.79
C LEU A 8 -5.02 14.44 12.79
N GLY A 9 -4.59 15.22 13.79
CA GLY A 9 -3.20 15.54 14.15
C GLY A 9 -2.25 14.34 14.31
N ASP A 10 -2.77 13.18 14.72
CA ASP A 10 -1.99 11.97 15.00
C ASP A 10 -2.03 10.96 13.84
N TYR A 11 -2.67 11.31 12.72
CA TYR A 11 -2.76 10.42 11.56
C TYR A 11 -1.43 10.38 10.81
N ASN A 12 -0.72 9.26 10.92
CA ASN A 12 0.56 9.01 10.28
C ASN A 12 0.50 7.67 9.56
N ILE A 13 0.52 7.70 8.23
CA ILE A 13 0.40 6.50 7.40
C ILE A 13 1.74 6.16 6.74
N ALA A 14 2.18 4.91 6.94
CA ALA A 14 3.28 4.32 6.21
C ALA A 14 2.78 3.63 4.93
N PHE A 15 3.61 3.61 3.88
CA PHE A 15 3.30 2.98 2.60
C PHE A 15 4.22 1.79 2.38
N VAL A 16 3.65 0.62 2.11
CA VAL A 16 4.36 -0.62 1.84
C VAL A 16 3.88 -1.21 0.51
N LEU A 17 4.81 -1.39 -0.43
CA LEU A 17 4.60 -2.10 -1.68
C LEU A 17 5.22 -3.49 -1.59
N LEU A 18 4.41 -4.53 -1.79
CA LEU A 18 4.88 -5.92 -1.80
C LEU A 18 5.26 -6.32 -3.24
N ALA A 19 6.52 -6.69 -3.41
CA ALA A 19 7.17 -7.06 -4.68
C ALA A 19 8.04 -8.34 -4.54
N GLY A 20 7.78 -9.15 -3.52
CA GLY A 20 8.64 -10.30 -3.16
C GLY A 20 8.34 -11.62 -3.87
N GLY A 21 7.26 -11.68 -4.65
CA GLY A 21 6.77 -12.91 -5.28
C GLY A 21 7.72 -13.50 -6.32
N GLN A 22 7.68 -14.83 -6.48
CA GLN A 22 8.51 -15.55 -7.45
C GLN A 22 7.98 -15.50 -8.89
N SER A 23 6.71 -15.09 -9.10
CA SER A 23 6.07 -15.03 -10.41
C SER A 23 6.07 -16.39 -11.15
N ALA A 24 5.80 -17.49 -10.41
CA ALA A 24 5.94 -18.86 -10.91
C ALA A 24 5.14 -19.14 -12.19
N ARG A 25 3.96 -18.53 -12.34
CA ARG A 25 3.09 -18.68 -13.51
C ARG A 25 3.44 -17.73 -14.67
N TYR A 26 4.33 -16.76 -14.44
CA TYR A 26 4.77 -15.80 -15.45
C TYR A 26 6.02 -16.24 -16.23
N GLN A 27 6.78 -17.22 -15.71
CA GLN A 27 8.04 -17.70 -16.30
C GLN A 27 9.14 -16.61 -16.41
N GLY A 28 9.19 -15.69 -15.44
CA GLY A 28 10.19 -14.63 -15.38
C GLY A 28 9.82 -13.56 -14.35
N ASN A 29 10.61 -12.48 -14.29
CA ASN A 29 10.26 -11.34 -13.45
C ASN A 29 9.21 -10.45 -14.12
N LYS A 30 7.92 -10.72 -13.86
CA LYS A 30 6.78 -9.91 -14.35
C LYS A 30 6.87 -8.43 -14.03
N LEU A 31 7.61 -8.08 -12.97
CA LEU A 31 7.74 -6.69 -12.52
C LEU A 31 8.69 -5.86 -13.41
N LEU A 32 9.41 -6.49 -14.34
CA LEU A 32 10.23 -5.81 -15.35
C LEU A 32 9.50 -5.58 -16.67
N SER A 33 8.27 -6.08 -16.82
CA SER A 33 7.50 -5.90 -18.04
C SER A 33 7.12 -4.42 -18.23
N THR A 34 7.23 -3.93 -19.48
CA THR A 34 7.01 -2.52 -19.83
C THR A 34 5.53 -2.14 -19.77
N HIS A 35 5.16 -1.35 -18.76
CA HIS A 35 3.80 -0.91 -18.52
C HIS A 35 3.25 -0.14 -19.75
N PRO A 36 2.06 -0.51 -20.28
CA PRO A 36 1.59 -0.05 -21.60
C PRO A 36 1.28 1.44 -21.69
N VAL A 37 1.04 2.12 -20.56
CA VAL A 37 0.70 3.56 -20.55
C VAL A 37 1.91 4.43 -20.21
N SER A 38 2.71 4.01 -19.23
CA SER A 38 3.85 4.82 -18.75
C SER A 38 5.15 4.50 -19.47
N SER A 39 5.20 3.38 -20.21
CA SER A 39 6.42 2.85 -20.83
C SER A 39 7.57 2.54 -19.87
N LEU A 40 7.27 2.46 -18.56
CA LEU A 40 8.24 2.11 -17.50
C LEU A 40 8.12 0.63 -17.14
N PRO A 41 9.17 0.01 -16.57
CA PRO A 41 9.04 -1.29 -15.89
C PRO A 41 7.89 -1.25 -14.87
N LEU A 42 7.11 -2.33 -14.79
CA LEU A 42 5.92 -2.40 -13.95
C LEU A 42 6.22 -2.03 -12.48
N ILE A 43 7.33 -2.49 -11.92
CA ILE A 43 7.75 -2.13 -10.56
C ILE A 43 7.91 -0.63 -10.38
N GLU A 44 8.56 0.04 -11.34
CA GLU A 44 8.81 1.47 -11.30
C GLU A 44 7.50 2.25 -11.42
N HIS A 45 6.61 1.82 -12.32
CA HIS A 45 5.28 2.39 -12.46
C HIS A 45 4.50 2.31 -11.14
N SER A 46 4.42 1.13 -10.51
CA SER A 46 3.69 0.93 -9.26
C SER A 46 4.29 1.74 -8.10
N VAL A 47 5.62 1.82 -7.99
CA VAL A 47 6.30 2.65 -6.99
C VAL A 47 5.98 4.14 -7.20
N ARG A 48 6.10 4.65 -8.43
CA ARG A 48 5.80 6.04 -8.75
C ARG A 48 4.35 6.41 -8.46
N THR A 49 3.40 5.51 -8.71
CA THR A 49 1.99 5.70 -8.33
C THR A 49 1.83 5.92 -6.82
N LEU A 50 2.52 5.14 -5.98
CA LEU A 50 2.46 5.32 -4.53
C LEU A 50 3.20 6.57 -4.04
N ILE A 51 4.37 6.89 -4.61
CA ILE A 51 5.11 8.12 -4.29
C ILE A 51 4.22 9.34 -4.59
N LYS A 52 3.62 9.39 -5.78
CA LYS A 52 2.75 10.49 -6.20
C LYS A 52 1.54 10.64 -5.28
N ALA A 53 0.82 9.54 -5.01
CA ALA A 53 -0.32 9.57 -4.10
C ALA A 53 0.07 10.06 -2.70
N ARG A 54 1.26 9.68 -2.23
CA ARG A 54 1.78 10.12 -0.94
C ARG A 54 2.14 11.60 -0.92
N GLU A 55 2.80 12.11 -1.95
CA GLU A 55 3.14 13.53 -2.09
C GLU A 55 1.89 14.40 -2.16
N THR A 56 0.90 13.99 -2.95
CA THR A 56 -0.41 14.66 -3.02
C THR A 56 -1.12 14.63 -1.66
N TYR A 57 -1.09 13.50 -0.95
CA TYR A 57 -1.64 13.41 0.40
C TYR A 57 -0.95 14.38 1.38
N LEU A 58 0.40 14.45 1.36
CA LEU A 58 1.15 15.30 2.28
C LEU A 58 0.98 16.80 2.01
N THR A 59 0.75 17.18 0.75
CA THR A 59 0.60 18.58 0.34
C THR A 59 -0.85 19.07 0.40
N ALA A 60 -1.81 18.17 0.62
CA ALA A 60 -3.22 18.51 0.72
C ALA A 60 -3.49 19.45 1.92
N PRO A 61 -4.35 20.49 1.76
CA PRO A 61 -4.67 21.44 2.84
C PRO A 61 -5.29 20.79 4.09
N SER A 62 -5.93 19.64 3.96
CA SER A 62 -6.48 18.87 5.09
C SER A 62 -5.42 18.10 5.89
N ALA A 63 -4.24 17.85 5.31
CA ALA A 63 -3.13 17.14 5.95
C ALA A 63 -2.13 18.09 6.64
N SER A 64 -2.02 19.34 6.17
CA SER A 64 -1.05 20.32 6.66
C SER A 64 -1.30 20.80 8.10
N ALA A 65 -2.54 20.77 8.58
CA ALA A 65 -2.85 21.10 9.98
C ALA A 65 -2.34 20.05 10.99
N SER A 66 -2.07 18.82 10.54
CA SER A 66 -1.71 17.71 11.41
C SER A 66 -0.20 17.51 11.60
N ARG A 67 0.64 18.16 10.77
CA ARG A 67 2.10 17.95 10.78
C ARG A 67 2.85 19.27 10.63
N ALA A 68 2.79 20.11 11.66
CA ALA A 68 3.68 21.26 11.83
C ALA A 68 5.09 20.86 12.37
N VAL A 69 5.58 19.66 12.04
CA VAL A 69 6.92 19.19 12.44
C VAL A 69 7.82 19.14 11.20
N SER A 70 8.76 20.09 11.16
CA SER A 70 9.95 20.13 10.31
C SER A 70 9.76 20.18 8.78
N THR A 71 8.89 21.06 8.28
CA THR A 71 9.14 21.73 6.99
C THR A 71 9.98 22.99 7.22
N ARG A 72 11.17 22.84 7.82
CA ARG A 72 12.24 23.78 7.46
C ARG A 72 12.56 23.45 6.01
N ALA A 73 12.33 24.40 5.11
CA ALA A 73 12.70 24.32 3.71
C ALA A 73 14.18 23.92 3.60
N CYS A 74 14.44 22.62 3.44
CA CYS A 74 15.73 22.13 3.04
C CYS A 74 15.70 22.14 1.51
N ASN A 75 16.50 23.00 0.89
CA ASN A 75 16.73 23.05 -0.54
C ASN A 75 17.52 21.82 -1.05
N GLN A 76 17.22 20.63 -0.54
CA GLN A 76 17.86 19.39 -0.93
C GLN A 76 16.81 18.27 -1.04
N SER A 77 16.74 17.74 -2.27
CA SER A 77 15.68 16.91 -2.85
C SER A 77 15.57 15.47 -2.30
N THR A 78 15.69 15.27 -0.99
CA THR A 78 15.57 13.94 -0.37
C THR A 78 14.53 13.94 0.74
N LEU A 79 13.40 13.25 0.51
CA LEU A 79 12.39 13.02 1.53
C LEU A 79 13.00 12.27 2.73
N PRO A 80 12.64 12.60 3.98
CA PRO A 80 13.07 11.86 5.15
C PRO A 80 12.81 10.35 4.99
N VAL A 81 13.70 9.50 5.46
CA VAL A 81 13.61 8.03 5.30
C VAL A 81 12.27 7.46 5.80
N GLN A 82 11.75 7.95 6.94
CA GLN A 82 10.43 7.55 7.47
C GLN A 82 9.24 7.92 6.56
N ASN A 83 9.48 8.81 5.61
CA ASN A 83 8.52 9.34 4.66
C ASN A 83 8.70 8.71 3.27
N GLN A 84 9.51 7.68 3.10
CA GLN A 84 9.66 7.00 1.81
C GLN A 84 8.75 5.77 1.72
N VAL A 85 8.36 5.40 0.50
CA VAL A 85 7.63 4.15 0.25
C VAL A 85 8.57 2.98 0.57
N THR A 86 8.13 2.06 1.41
CA THR A 86 8.87 0.82 1.68
C THR A 86 8.52 -0.21 0.61
N VAL A 87 9.52 -0.73 -0.09
CA VAL A 87 9.35 -1.75 -1.13
C VAL A 87 9.93 -3.06 -0.61
N VAL A 88 9.07 -4.04 -0.34
CA VAL A 88 9.48 -5.37 0.14
C VAL A 88 9.68 -6.29 -1.05
N THR A 89 10.92 -6.70 -1.27
CA THR A 89 11.34 -7.58 -2.36
C THR A 89 11.70 -8.97 -1.84
N GLY A 90 12.02 -9.89 -2.75
CA GLY A 90 12.26 -11.30 -2.44
C GLY A 90 13.05 -11.97 -3.55
N LYS A 91 12.46 -12.94 -4.25
CA LYS A 91 13.11 -13.74 -5.31
C LYS A 91 13.93 -12.91 -6.31
N TRP A 92 13.41 -11.75 -6.70
CA TRP A 92 13.96 -10.91 -7.77
C TRP A 92 14.66 -9.63 -7.27
N HIS A 93 15.11 -9.60 -6.01
CA HIS A 93 15.69 -8.42 -5.35
C HIS A 93 16.71 -7.65 -6.20
N SER A 94 17.79 -8.29 -6.67
CA SER A 94 18.85 -7.61 -7.43
C SER A 94 18.35 -6.92 -8.69
N SER A 95 17.41 -7.55 -9.41
CA SER A 95 16.84 -6.95 -10.61
C SER A 95 15.89 -5.79 -10.32
N ILE A 96 15.19 -5.83 -9.18
CA ILE A 96 14.31 -4.74 -8.72
C ILE A 96 15.15 -3.57 -8.21
N ASP A 97 16.20 -3.85 -7.43
CA ASP A 97 17.13 -2.85 -6.90
C ASP A 97 17.74 -2.00 -8.02
N ALA A 98 18.23 -2.65 -9.08
CA ALA A 98 18.75 -1.95 -10.26
C ALA A 98 17.74 -0.95 -10.85
N GLN A 99 16.46 -1.33 -10.94
CA GLN A 99 15.39 -0.46 -11.48
C GLN A 99 15.01 0.69 -10.53
N LEU A 100 15.08 0.47 -9.21
CA LEU A 100 14.61 1.43 -8.22
C LEU A 100 15.73 2.30 -7.63
N SER A 101 16.99 2.07 -8.01
CA SER A 101 18.18 2.73 -7.44
C SER A 101 18.15 4.27 -7.45
N GLN A 102 17.39 4.88 -8.36
CA GLN A 102 17.27 6.35 -8.49
C GLN A 102 15.98 6.91 -7.84
N LEU A 103 15.16 6.06 -7.23
CA LEU A 103 13.90 6.47 -6.61
C LEU A 103 14.04 6.61 -5.09
N PRO A 104 13.32 7.56 -4.47
CA PRO A 104 13.34 7.76 -3.02
C PRO A 104 12.49 6.71 -2.31
N VAL A 105 12.96 5.47 -2.28
CA VAL A 105 12.30 4.32 -1.65
C VAL A 105 13.21 3.64 -0.63
N ASN A 106 12.57 3.06 0.38
CA ASN A 106 13.26 2.13 1.28
C ASN A 106 13.13 0.71 0.73
N LEU A 107 14.21 0.17 0.19
CA LEU A 107 14.22 -1.19 -0.35
C LEU A 107 14.55 -2.21 0.74
N VAL A 108 13.70 -3.22 0.90
CA VAL A 108 13.87 -4.28 1.91
C VAL A 108 13.89 -5.64 1.21
N CYS A 109 14.91 -6.46 1.49
CA CYS A 109 15.00 -7.82 0.97
C CYS A 109 14.43 -8.82 1.99
N ASN A 110 13.24 -9.38 1.73
CA ASN A 110 12.71 -10.49 2.51
C ASN A 110 13.42 -11.78 2.09
N THR A 111 14.40 -12.23 2.88
CA THR A 111 15.14 -13.49 2.65
C THR A 111 14.25 -14.74 2.82
N ALA A 112 13.16 -14.62 3.58
CA ALA A 112 12.19 -15.69 3.83
C ALA A 112 11.03 -15.71 2.80
N TRP A 113 11.18 -15.08 1.63
CA TRP A 113 10.14 -14.96 0.60
C TRP A 113 9.50 -16.30 0.18
N LYS A 114 10.22 -17.42 0.32
CA LYS A 114 9.72 -18.78 0.05
C LYS A 114 8.57 -19.22 0.96
N GLU A 115 8.44 -18.63 2.15
CA GLU A 115 7.29 -18.88 3.02
C GLU A 115 5.97 -18.43 2.37
N GLY A 116 6.04 -17.43 1.50
CA GLY A 116 4.89 -16.83 0.82
C GLY A 116 4.50 -15.47 1.40
N MET A 117 3.29 -15.02 1.06
CA MET A 117 2.86 -13.63 1.26
C MET A 117 2.98 -13.12 2.71
N ALA A 118 2.75 -13.98 3.71
CA ALA A 118 2.80 -13.57 5.12
C ALA A 118 4.17 -13.01 5.51
N SER A 119 5.25 -13.64 5.06
CA SER A 119 6.62 -13.19 5.37
C SER A 119 6.89 -11.77 4.88
N SER A 120 6.42 -11.43 3.67
CA SER A 120 6.59 -10.10 3.09
C SER A 120 5.77 -9.03 3.83
N ILE A 121 4.56 -9.37 4.28
CA ILE A 121 3.74 -8.47 5.12
C ILE A 121 4.47 -8.19 6.43
N ARG A 122 4.95 -9.23 7.13
CA ARG A 122 5.67 -9.07 8.39
C ARG A 122 6.91 -8.21 8.23
N GLU A 123 7.68 -8.45 7.16
CA GLU A 123 8.90 -7.69 6.88
C GLU A 123 8.60 -6.21 6.62
N GLY A 124 7.52 -5.93 5.87
CA GLY A 124 7.01 -4.57 5.67
C GLY A 124 6.65 -3.88 7.00
N VAL A 125 5.88 -4.54 7.86
CA VAL A 125 5.49 -3.99 9.18
C VAL A 125 6.72 -3.75 10.06
N LYS A 126 7.64 -4.72 10.16
CA LYS A 126 8.86 -4.57 10.97
C LYS A 126 9.70 -3.39 10.50
N HIS A 127 9.89 -3.25 9.19
CA HIS A 127 10.71 -2.18 8.63
C HIS A 127 10.13 -0.80 8.93
N VAL A 128 8.82 -0.59 8.71
CA VAL A 128 8.19 0.72 8.97
C VAL A 128 8.24 1.10 10.47
N LEU A 129 8.15 0.12 11.37
CA LEU A 129 8.32 0.34 12.81
C LEU A 129 9.77 0.64 13.19
N SER A 130 10.74 -0.03 12.57
CA SER A 130 12.16 0.18 12.86
C SER A 130 12.66 1.55 12.41
N ILE A 131 12.27 2.01 11.21
CA ILE A 131 12.71 3.32 10.70
C ILE A 131 12.12 4.48 11.50
N SER A 132 10.89 4.35 12.00
CA SER A 132 10.29 5.34 12.90
C SER A 132 11.02 5.41 14.25
N SER A 133 11.47 4.27 14.77
CA SER A 133 12.25 4.21 16.02
C SER A 133 13.63 4.87 15.87
N GLN A 134 14.29 4.69 14.72
CA GLN A 134 15.61 5.27 14.44
C GLN A 134 15.54 6.80 14.23
N ALA A 135 14.47 7.30 13.60
CA ALA A 135 14.25 8.74 13.45
C ALA A 135 14.12 9.44 14.81
N ALA A 136 13.31 8.87 15.72
CA ALA A 136 13.11 9.40 17.07
C ALA A 136 14.39 9.42 17.93
N LEU A 137 15.36 8.54 17.65
CA LEU A 137 16.66 8.53 18.33
C LEU A 137 17.59 9.62 17.80
N LYS A 138 17.61 9.86 16.48
CA LYS A 138 18.47 10.90 15.86
C LYS A 138 18.12 12.31 16.33
N ASP A 139 16.83 12.62 16.48
CA ASP A 139 16.36 13.93 16.96
C ASP A 139 16.75 14.21 18.41
N LYS A 140 16.97 13.16 19.24
CA LYS A 140 17.39 13.30 20.64
C LYS A 140 18.88 13.62 20.81
N THR A 141 19.71 13.26 19.83
CA THR A 141 21.17 13.48 19.90
C THR A 141 21.60 14.94 19.65
N ILE A 142 20.69 15.80 19.19
CA ILE A 142 21.00 17.22 18.91
C ILE A 142 20.68 18.13 20.13
N SER A 143 19.93 17.65 21.12
CA SER A 143 19.71 18.36 22.38
C SER A 143 20.69 17.89 23.46
N GLU A 144 21.87 18.52 23.54
CA GLU A 144 22.73 18.40 24.72
C GLU A 144 22.01 18.94 25.97
N GLY A 145 22.07 18.17 27.05
CA GLY A 145 21.72 18.63 28.40
C GLY A 145 20.38 18.13 28.94
N THR A 146 20.43 17.04 29.69
CA THR A 146 19.43 16.49 30.64
C THR A 146 18.64 15.28 30.13
N LEU A 147 19.16 14.09 30.46
CA LEU A 147 18.49 12.80 30.29
C LEU A 147 17.22 12.74 31.15
N LYS A 148 16.04 12.77 30.51
CA LYS A 148 14.79 12.21 31.07
C LYS A 148 14.51 10.87 30.38
N PRO A 149 14.42 9.73 31.10
CA PRO A 149 14.29 8.42 30.46
C PRO A 149 12.92 8.07 29.85
N ASP A 150 11.87 8.90 29.96
CA ASP A 150 10.49 8.39 29.78
C ASP A 150 9.56 9.17 28.84
N CYS A 151 10.10 9.97 27.92
CA CYS A 151 9.27 10.67 26.93
C CYS A 151 9.66 10.28 25.50
N GLN A 152 9.40 9.03 25.10
CA GLN A 152 9.17 8.74 23.68
C GLN A 152 7.74 9.21 23.38
N LYS A 153 7.54 10.26 22.59
CA LYS A 153 6.18 10.53 22.08
C LYS A 153 5.87 9.46 21.04
N GLU A 154 4.81 8.67 21.24
CA GLU A 154 4.23 7.76 20.23
C GLU A 154 3.93 8.44 18.87
N ALA A 155 3.99 9.77 18.81
CA ALA A 155 3.64 10.62 17.68
C ALA A 155 4.40 10.32 16.36
N ASP A 156 5.58 9.70 16.42
CA ASP A 156 6.39 9.41 15.21
C ASP A 156 6.17 8.00 14.62
N TRP A 157 5.49 7.12 15.37
CA TRP A 157 5.17 5.79 14.86
C TRP A 157 4.00 5.84 13.87
N PRO A 158 4.01 5.00 12.83
CA PRO A 158 2.89 4.94 11.92
C PRO A 158 1.65 4.48 12.69
N THR A 159 0.62 5.30 12.69
CA THR A 159 -0.70 4.91 13.21
C THR A 159 -1.45 4.04 12.22
N HIS A 160 -1.05 4.07 10.95
CA HIS A 160 -1.63 3.28 9.87
C HIS A 160 -0.55 2.76 8.92
N VAL A 161 -0.82 1.62 8.27
CA VAL A 161 0.03 1.09 7.19
C VAL A 161 -0.84 0.75 5.98
N LEU A 162 -0.48 1.31 4.82
CA LEU A 162 -1.04 0.94 3.53
C LEU A 162 -0.19 -0.18 2.93
N PHE A 163 -0.83 -1.28 2.55
CA PHE A 163 -0.25 -2.33 1.71
C PHE A 163 -0.82 -2.24 0.30
N SER A 164 0.04 -2.30 -0.71
CA SER A 164 -0.30 -2.52 -2.12
C SER A 164 0.59 -3.61 -2.72
N LEU A 165 0.26 -4.10 -3.91
CA LEU A 165 1.09 -5.02 -4.68
C LEU A 165 1.73 -4.31 -5.87
N ALA A 166 2.93 -4.74 -6.24
CA ALA A 166 3.66 -4.21 -7.39
C ALA A 166 3.13 -4.71 -8.75
N ASP A 167 2.14 -5.60 -8.77
CA ASP A 167 1.61 -6.24 -9.97
C ASP A 167 0.16 -5.83 -10.28
N LEU A 168 -0.26 -4.67 -9.77
CA LEU A 168 -1.53 -4.00 -10.06
C LEU A 168 -1.33 -2.85 -11.08
N PRO A 169 -1.10 -3.14 -12.37
CA PRO A 169 -0.80 -2.13 -13.40
C PRO A 169 -1.89 -1.07 -13.58
N CYS A 170 -3.16 -1.41 -13.35
CA CYS A 170 -4.25 -0.45 -13.55
C CYS A 170 -4.46 0.50 -12.36
N LEU A 171 -3.78 0.28 -11.23
CA LEU A 171 -3.96 1.11 -10.04
C LEU A 171 -3.46 2.54 -10.30
N VAL A 172 -4.29 3.54 -10.02
CA VAL A 172 -3.95 4.96 -10.20
C VAL A 172 -3.90 5.71 -8.87
N GLU A 173 -3.32 6.90 -8.90
CA GLU A 173 -3.19 7.79 -7.74
C GLU A 173 -4.52 8.03 -7.00
N SER A 174 -5.60 8.30 -7.74
CA SER A 174 -6.92 8.57 -7.16
C SER A 174 -7.56 7.36 -6.49
N ASP A 175 -7.13 6.13 -6.80
CA ASP A 175 -7.54 4.95 -6.04
C ASP A 175 -6.96 5.01 -4.63
N VAL A 176 -5.66 5.24 -4.53
CA VAL A 176 -4.93 5.29 -3.27
C VAL A 176 -5.42 6.43 -2.39
N LEU A 177 -5.63 7.63 -2.96
CA LEU A 177 -6.14 8.79 -2.24
C LEU A 177 -7.54 8.55 -1.65
N ARG A 178 -8.43 7.85 -2.36
CA ARG A 178 -9.77 7.50 -1.85
C ARG A 178 -9.70 6.55 -0.66
N LEU A 179 -8.74 5.61 -0.63
CA LEU A 179 -8.52 4.78 0.55
C LEU A 179 -8.02 5.61 1.73
N ILE A 180 -7.07 6.52 1.51
CA ILE A 180 -6.54 7.39 2.58
C ILE A 180 -7.67 8.25 3.16
N GLU A 181 -8.48 8.88 2.32
CA GLU A 181 -9.63 9.68 2.76
C GLU A 181 -10.61 8.83 3.59
N ALA A 182 -10.94 7.62 3.12
CA ALA A 182 -11.80 6.71 3.85
C ALA A 182 -11.20 6.30 5.21
N SER A 183 -9.88 6.14 5.28
CA SER A 183 -9.17 5.78 6.52
C SER A 183 -9.11 6.94 7.49
N GLN A 184 -8.94 8.17 7.02
CA GLN A 184 -9.02 9.35 7.88
C GLN A 184 -10.43 9.55 8.47
N LYS A 185 -11.48 9.25 7.68
CA LYS A 185 -12.88 9.28 8.16
C LYS A 185 -13.22 8.12 9.10
N ASN A 186 -12.49 7.00 9.01
CA ASN A 186 -12.75 5.78 9.79
C ASN A 186 -11.43 5.23 10.38
N PRO A 187 -10.75 5.96 11.27
CA PRO A 187 -9.37 5.66 11.67
C PRO A 187 -9.22 4.38 12.49
N ASN A 188 -10.32 3.79 12.96
CA ASN A 188 -10.33 2.53 13.70
C ASN A 188 -10.74 1.33 12.84
N ASN A 189 -11.06 1.54 11.56
CA ASN A 189 -11.44 0.49 10.62
C ASN A 189 -10.25 0.09 9.75
N ILE A 190 -10.23 -1.18 9.34
CA ILE A 190 -9.43 -1.57 8.17
C ILE A 190 -10.12 -0.97 6.93
N VAL A 191 -9.39 -0.24 6.11
CA VAL A 191 -9.89 0.20 4.80
C VAL A 191 -9.33 -0.73 3.74
N CYS A 192 -10.16 -1.29 2.88
CA CYS A 192 -9.67 -2.13 1.78
C CYS A 192 -10.39 -1.89 0.47
N SER A 193 -9.67 -2.10 -0.63
CA SER A 193 -10.24 -2.08 -1.97
C SER A 193 -11.30 -3.17 -2.14
N GLN A 194 -12.35 -2.81 -2.86
CA GLN A 194 -13.42 -3.70 -3.27
C GLN A 194 -13.62 -3.61 -4.77
N TRP A 195 -13.79 -4.76 -5.42
CA TRP A 195 -14.29 -4.83 -6.79
C TRP A 195 -15.32 -5.96 -6.91
N HIS A 196 -16.26 -5.83 -7.84
CA HIS A 196 -17.31 -6.82 -8.07
C HIS A 196 -16.86 -7.90 -9.05
N ILE A 197 -17.14 -9.16 -8.74
CA ILE A 197 -16.77 -10.27 -9.61
C ILE A 197 -17.41 -10.08 -10.99
N SER A 198 -16.58 -9.87 -12.02
CA SER A 198 -17.01 -10.09 -13.40
C SER A 198 -16.95 -11.60 -13.69
N ARG A 199 -17.74 -12.08 -14.67
CA ARG A 199 -17.77 -13.49 -15.10
C ARG A 199 -16.41 -14.06 -15.55
N GLU A 200 -15.37 -13.25 -15.59
CA GLU A 200 -14.10 -13.55 -16.27
C GLU A 200 -12.96 -13.97 -15.34
N LYS A 201 -13.07 -13.84 -14.00
CA LYS A 201 -12.04 -14.33 -13.05
C LYS A 201 -12.70 -14.97 -11.80
N PRO A 202 -12.81 -16.32 -11.71
CA PRO A 202 -13.38 -17.01 -10.55
C PRO A 202 -12.55 -16.80 -9.26
N GLY A 203 -13.17 -16.96 -8.09
CA GLY A 203 -12.54 -16.68 -6.79
C GLY A 203 -13.54 -16.22 -5.71
N VAL A 204 -13.14 -16.37 -4.44
CA VAL A 204 -14.02 -16.26 -3.27
C VAL A 204 -14.62 -14.86 -3.11
N ALA A 205 -15.93 -14.76 -3.33
CA ALA A 205 -16.75 -13.59 -3.06
C ALA A 205 -17.08 -13.49 -1.56
N ASN A 206 -17.33 -12.27 -1.06
CA ASN A 206 -18.16 -12.13 0.14
C ASN A 206 -19.64 -12.40 -0.21
N ASN A 207 -20.52 -12.44 0.79
CA ASN A 207 -21.96 -12.70 0.61
C ASN A 207 -22.66 -11.72 -0.36
N SER A 208 -22.01 -10.60 -0.71
CA SER A 208 -22.48 -9.56 -1.62
C SER A 208 -21.91 -9.67 -3.05
N GLY A 209 -21.17 -10.73 -3.38
CA GLY A 209 -20.58 -10.91 -4.72
C GLY A 209 -19.31 -10.08 -4.97
N ALA A 210 -18.75 -9.44 -3.94
CA ALA A 210 -17.59 -8.57 -4.05
C ALA A 210 -16.31 -9.20 -3.48
N ARG A 211 -15.18 -8.85 -4.08
CA ARG A 211 -13.85 -9.24 -3.60
C ARG A 211 -13.20 -8.12 -2.83
N LEU A 212 -12.79 -8.43 -1.61
CA LEU A 212 -11.91 -7.60 -0.81
C LEU A 212 -10.48 -7.90 -1.18
N THR A 213 -9.72 -6.86 -1.48
CA THR A 213 -8.34 -6.96 -1.94
C THR A 213 -7.53 -5.77 -1.44
N VAL A 214 -6.25 -5.81 -1.76
CA VAL A 214 -5.33 -4.68 -1.69
C VAL A 214 -5.53 -3.74 -2.91
N PRO A 215 -5.19 -2.44 -2.83
CA PRO A 215 -4.63 -1.76 -1.67
C PRO A 215 -5.50 -1.82 -0.40
N ALA A 216 -4.88 -1.88 0.77
CA ALA A 216 -5.58 -1.92 2.05
C ALA A 216 -4.78 -1.19 3.13
N ILE A 217 -5.47 -0.44 3.98
CA ILE A 217 -4.91 0.34 5.09
C ILE A 217 -5.34 -0.32 6.40
N PHE A 218 -4.36 -0.62 7.23
CA PHE A 218 -4.56 -1.22 8.55
C PHE A 218 -4.16 -0.21 9.62
N PRO A 219 -5.03 0.08 10.61
CA PRO A 219 -4.64 0.86 11.77
C PRO A 219 -3.73 0.05 12.69
N LYS A 220 -2.98 0.76 13.55
CA LYS A 220 -1.95 0.17 14.44
C LYS A 220 -2.44 -0.99 15.30
N ASP A 221 -3.70 -0.96 15.69
CA ASP A 221 -4.37 -2.03 16.45
C ASP A 221 -4.21 -3.41 15.79
N MET A 222 -4.04 -3.45 14.46
CA MET A 222 -3.98 -4.68 13.66
C MET A 222 -2.54 -5.15 13.38
N PHE A 223 -1.52 -4.39 13.80
CA PHE A 223 -0.12 -4.69 13.47
C PHE A 223 0.33 -6.01 14.08
N ASN A 224 -0.10 -6.33 15.29
CA ASN A 224 0.23 -7.61 15.94
C ASN A 224 -0.35 -8.80 15.17
N GLU A 225 -1.57 -8.70 14.62
CA GLU A 225 -2.12 -9.77 13.79
C GLU A 225 -1.40 -9.89 12.45
N LEU A 226 -1.03 -8.76 11.82
CA LEU A 226 -0.22 -8.77 10.61
C LEU A 226 1.15 -9.44 10.86
N LEU A 227 1.80 -9.14 11.98
CA LEU A 227 3.04 -9.76 12.44
C LEU A 227 2.88 -11.25 12.80
N SER A 228 1.66 -11.71 13.05
CA SER A 228 1.35 -13.09 13.41
C SER A 228 0.95 -13.97 12.22
N LEU A 229 0.74 -13.40 11.03
CA LEU A 229 0.48 -14.17 9.80
C LEU A 229 1.62 -15.15 9.51
N ARG A 230 1.32 -16.32 8.94
CA ARG A 230 2.30 -17.35 8.55
C ARG A 230 1.90 -18.01 7.22
N GLY A 231 2.90 -18.48 6.48
CA GLY A 231 2.71 -19.22 5.23
C GLY A 231 2.31 -18.34 4.05
N ASP A 232 1.75 -18.97 3.00
CA ASP A 232 1.36 -18.26 1.78
C ASP A 232 -0.03 -17.64 1.87
N VAL A 233 -0.18 -16.74 2.85
CA VAL A 233 -1.46 -16.10 3.16
C VAL A 233 -1.25 -14.59 3.24
N GLY A 234 -2.00 -13.85 2.42
CA GLY A 234 -2.06 -12.39 2.51
C GLY A 234 -2.88 -11.89 3.69
N ALA A 235 -3.18 -10.59 3.76
CA ALA A 235 -3.91 -10.01 4.90
C ALA A 235 -5.41 -10.36 4.96
N LYS A 236 -5.92 -11.18 4.04
CA LYS A 236 -7.35 -11.57 3.94
C LYS A 236 -7.94 -12.14 5.24
N PRO A 237 -7.27 -13.02 6.01
CA PRO A 237 -7.80 -13.50 7.28
C PRO A 237 -8.03 -12.38 8.30
N VAL A 238 -7.13 -11.38 8.34
CA VAL A 238 -7.27 -10.20 9.20
C VAL A 238 -8.48 -9.39 8.76
N ILE A 239 -8.59 -9.07 7.46
CA ILE A 239 -9.75 -8.35 6.91
C ILE A 239 -11.06 -9.08 7.26
N ASN A 240 -11.14 -10.39 7.05
CA ASN A 240 -12.33 -11.18 7.33
C ASN A 240 -12.70 -11.21 8.82
N LYS A 241 -11.71 -11.27 9.72
CA LYS A 241 -11.92 -11.20 11.18
C LYS A 241 -12.62 -9.89 11.56
N TYR A 242 -12.11 -8.76 11.08
CA TYR A 242 -12.63 -7.44 11.43
C TYR A 242 -13.90 -7.08 10.64
N LEU A 243 -14.12 -7.68 9.47
CA LEU A 243 -15.37 -7.54 8.73
C LEU A 243 -16.55 -8.06 9.55
N LYS A 244 -16.39 -9.24 10.16
CA LYS A 244 -17.39 -9.83 11.07
C LYS A 244 -17.65 -8.95 12.30
N ALA A 245 -16.68 -8.15 12.70
CA ALA A 245 -16.77 -7.22 13.82
C ALA A 245 -17.29 -5.82 13.41
N GLY A 246 -17.66 -5.61 12.14
CA GLY A 246 -18.13 -4.30 11.66
C GLY A 246 -17.04 -3.21 11.59
N ARG A 247 -15.75 -3.60 11.59
CA ARG A 247 -14.59 -2.70 11.61
C ARG A 247 -13.83 -2.70 10.27
N VAL A 248 -14.57 -2.77 9.16
CA VAL A 248 -14.02 -2.71 7.81
C VAL A 248 -14.79 -1.70 6.98
N THR A 249 -14.07 -0.77 6.35
CA THR A 249 -14.60 0.17 5.37
C THR A 249 -14.13 -0.25 3.98
N MET A 250 -15.07 -0.43 3.06
CA MET A 250 -14.81 -0.93 1.71
C MET A 250 -14.83 0.23 0.72
N VAL A 251 -13.79 0.32 -0.12
CA VAL A 251 -13.66 1.40 -1.12
C VAL A 251 -13.76 0.80 -2.53
N PRO A 252 -14.70 1.24 -3.37
CA PRO A 252 -14.79 0.78 -4.77
C PRO A 252 -13.51 1.11 -5.55
N THR A 253 -12.76 0.07 -5.93
CA THR A 253 -11.49 0.16 -6.64
C THR A 253 -11.48 -0.85 -7.80
N PRO A 254 -12.20 -0.58 -8.91
CA PRO A 254 -12.26 -1.51 -10.05
C PRO A 254 -10.89 -1.80 -10.65
N ASN A 255 -9.96 -0.84 -10.60
CA ASN A 255 -8.59 -1.00 -11.08
C ASN A 255 -7.79 -2.10 -10.34
N ALA A 256 -8.15 -2.39 -9.08
CA ALA A 256 -7.51 -3.44 -8.30
C ALA A 256 -7.94 -4.87 -8.71
N GLN A 257 -8.85 -5.01 -9.69
CA GLN A 257 -9.22 -6.30 -10.28
C GLN A 257 -8.12 -6.89 -11.19
N PHE A 258 -7.24 -6.04 -11.72
CA PHE A 258 -6.35 -6.40 -12.81
C PHE A 258 -4.93 -6.69 -12.33
N ASP A 259 -4.74 -7.77 -11.58
CA ASP A 259 -3.42 -8.29 -11.20
C ASP A 259 -2.82 -9.19 -12.28
N ILE A 260 -1.49 -9.13 -12.44
CA ILE A 260 -0.73 -9.92 -13.41
C ILE A 260 -0.19 -11.19 -12.77
N ASP A 261 -0.66 -12.35 -13.19
CA ASP A 261 -0.13 -13.65 -12.73
C ASP A 261 0.59 -14.42 -13.83
N THR A 262 0.11 -14.26 -15.06
CA THR A 262 0.52 -15.00 -16.25
C THR A 262 0.91 -14.04 -17.38
N PRO A 263 1.66 -14.49 -18.39
CA PRO A 263 1.93 -13.66 -19.57
C PRO A 263 0.64 -13.26 -20.31
N GLN A 264 -0.39 -14.12 -20.28
CA GLN A 264 -1.69 -13.84 -20.90
C GLN A 264 -2.44 -12.69 -20.21
N ASP A 265 -2.33 -12.56 -18.89
CA ASP A 265 -2.88 -11.41 -18.16
C ASP A 265 -2.28 -10.10 -18.69
N TRP A 266 -0.98 -10.11 -19.01
CA TRP A 266 -0.29 -8.95 -19.56
C TRP A 266 -0.87 -8.55 -20.93
N SER A 267 -1.02 -9.51 -21.84
CA SER A 267 -1.61 -9.25 -23.16
C SER A 267 -3.02 -8.69 -23.06
N ARG A 268 -3.81 -9.17 -22.09
CA ARG A 268 -5.17 -8.68 -21.83
C ARG A 268 -5.17 -7.23 -21.39
N ILE A 269 -4.30 -6.86 -20.45
CA ILE A 269 -4.21 -5.49 -19.93
C ILE A 269 -3.70 -4.52 -20.99
N SER A 270 -2.68 -4.89 -21.77
CA SER A 270 -2.20 -4.05 -22.88
C SER A 270 -3.30 -3.72 -23.89
N ARG A 271 -4.20 -4.68 -24.17
CA ARG A 271 -5.37 -4.45 -25.02
C ARG A 271 -6.38 -3.48 -24.39
N LEU A 272 -6.62 -3.55 -23.08
CA LEU A 272 -7.51 -2.59 -22.39
C LEU A 272 -7.03 -1.15 -22.56
N PHE A 273 -5.72 -0.91 -22.54
CA PHE A 273 -5.12 0.42 -22.72
C PHE A 273 -4.98 0.86 -24.19
N SER A 274 -5.06 -0.08 -25.14
CA SER A 274 -4.94 0.20 -26.57
C SER A 274 -6.29 0.47 -27.26
N LEU A 275 -7.41 0.27 -26.56
CA LEU A 275 -8.74 0.56 -27.12
C LEU A 275 -8.98 2.08 -27.11
N PRO A 276 -9.37 2.70 -28.25
CA PRO A 276 -9.84 4.08 -28.26
C PRO A 276 -11.03 4.24 -27.31
N SER A 277 -11.12 5.39 -26.64
CA SER A 277 -12.09 5.73 -25.57
C SER A 277 -13.58 5.60 -25.92
N HIS A 278 -13.95 5.07 -27.08
CA HIS A 278 -15.31 5.04 -27.61
C HIS A 278 -16.06 3.70 -27.50
N ASN A 279 -15.47 2.63 -26.94
CA ASN A 279 -16.15 1.33 -26.86
C ASN A 279 -16.05 0.65 -25.47
N LEU A 280 -16.37 1.38 -24.40
CA LEU A 280 -16.83 0.72 -23.17
C LEU A 280 -18.32 0.39 -23.35
N PRO A 281 -18.76 -0.86 -23.16
CA PRO A 281 -20.17 -1.20 -23.24
C PRO A 281 -20.93 -0.40 -22.17
N GLN A 282 -21.76 0.54 -22.62
CA GLN A 282 -22.70 1.22 -21.75
C GLN A 282 -23.57 0.15 -21.08
N SER A 283 -23.64 0.17 -19.75
CA SER A 283 -24.61 -0.62 -19.00
C SER A 283 -25.98 -0.34 -19.60
N LYS A 284 -26.63 -1.37 -20.17
CA LYS A 284 -28.02 -1.26 -20.60
C LYS A 284 -28.82 -0.80 -19.39
N LYS A 285 -29.40 0.40 -19.47
CA LYS A 285 -30.40 0.85 -18.49
C LYS A 285 -31.46 -0.25 -18.35
N PRO A 286 -31.99 -0.52 -17.15
CA PRO A 286 -33.18 -1.33 -17.02
C PRO A 286 -34.26 -0.70 -17.89
N LYS A 287 -34.94 -1.52 -18.71
CA LYS A 287 -36.19 -1.07 -19.32
C LYS A 287 -37.20 -1.02 -18.20
N ASP A 288 -37.69 0.17 -17.90
CA ASP A 288 -38.82 0.37 -17.01
C ASP A 288 -40.04 -0.42 -17.51
N ALA A 289 -40.82 -0.91 -16.55
CA ALA A 289 -42.06 -1.66 -16.71
C ALA A 289 -43.17 -0.84 -17.40
#